data_AF-A0ABD1NRH6-F1
#
_entry.id   AF-A0ABD1NRH6-F1
#
_cell.length_a   1.000
_cell.length_b   1.000
_cell.length_c   1.000
_cell.angle_alpha   90.00
_cell.angle_beta   90.00
_cell.angle_gamma   90.00
#
_symmetry.space_group_name_H-M   'P 1'
#
loop_
_entity.id
_entity.type
_entity.pdbx_description
1 polymer ?
#
loop_
_entity_poly.entity_id
_entity_poly.type
_entity_poly.pdbx_seq_one_letter_code
_entity_poly.pdbx_strand_id
1 'polypeptide(L)'
;MFKPQQPYESTLRERCKEFPKSAVNLIETFLSIEPYKRGTASSALESEYFTTKPYACDPSSLPKYPPNKEIDAKFREEVRRRKVSAVSMKNPRRVHKTHLDPTSFWHSNSV
;
A
#
# COMPACT_ATOMS: atom_id res chain seq x y z
N MET A 1 -0.01 14.05 -28.09
CA MET A 1 -1.08 13.55 -27.21
C MET A 1 -1.30 12.09 -27.55
N PHE A 2 -0.95 11.17 -26.65
CA PHE A 2 -1.04 9.73 -26.90
C PHE A 2 -2.52 9.32 -26.81
N LYS A 3 -3.14 9.00 -27.95
CA LYS A 3 -4.49 8.43 -27.97
C LYS A 3 -4.33 6.93 -28.19
N PRO A 4 -4.93 6.08 -27.36
CA PRO A 4 -4.85 4.65 -27.58
C PRO A 4 -5.48 4.30 -28.93
N GLN A 5 -4.86 3.37 -29.67
CA GLN A 5 -5.35 2.95 -30.99
C GLN A 5 -6.76 2.33 -30.91
N GLN A 6 -7.12 1.78 -29.75
CA GLN A 6 -8.46 1.28 -29.48
C GLN A 6 -9.05 1.96 -28.23
N PRO A 7 -10.36 2.24 -28.21
CA PRO A 7 -11.05 2.66 -27.00
C PRO A 7 -10.88 1.60 -25.92
N TYR A 8 -10.39 1.99 -24.74
CA TYR A 8 -10.40 1.10 -23.58
C TYR A 8 -11.74 1.22 -22.88
N GLU A 9 -12.42 0.09 -22.71
CA GLU A 9 -13.61 0.01 -21.87
C GLU A 9 -13.25 0.15 -20.40
N SER A 10 -14.14 0.78 -19.63
CA SER A 10 -13.96 0.91 -18.19
C SER A 10 -14.17 -0.45 -17.50
N THR A 11 -13.13 -0.95 -16.84
CA THR A 11 -13.20 -2.18 -16.01
C THR A 11 -13.46 -1.88 -14.53
N LEU A 12 -13.78 -0.63 -14.18
CA LEU A 12 -13.89 -0.16 -12.80
C LEU A 12 -14.96 -0.93 -12.02
N ARG A 13 -16.16 -1.09 -12.60
CA ARG A 13 -17.25 -1.83 -11.96
C ARG A 13 -16.95 -3.30 -11.75
N GLU A 14 -16.19 -3.91 -12.66
CA GLU A 14 -15.76 -5.31 -12.52
C GLU A 14 -14.74 -5.46 -11.38
N ARG A 15 -13.75 -4.56 -11.32
CA ARG A 15 -12.71 -4.58 -10.27
C ARG A 15 -13.26 -4.22 -8.88
N CYS A 16 -14.25 -3.35 -8.83
CA CYS A 16 -14.87 -2.89 -7.58
C CYS A 16 -16.19 -3.61 -7.26
N LYS A 17 -16.43 -4.80 -7.82
CA LYS A 17 -17.66 -5.59 -7.62
C LYS A 17 -17.96 -5.96 -6.17
N GLU A 18 -16.94 -5.96 -5.32
CA GLU A 18 -17.05 -6.28 -3.88
C GLU A 18 -17.48 -5.06 -3.05
N PHE A 19 -17.43 -3.86 -3.63
CA PHE A 19 -17.80 -2.64 -2.92
C PHE A 19 -19.30 -2.35 -3.04
N PRO A 20 -19.87 -1.63 -2.05
CA PRO A 20 -21.24 -1.13 -2.16
C PRO A 20 -21.42 -0.29 -3.43
N LYS A 21 -22.61 -0.37 -4.03
CA LYS A 21 -22.92 0.37 -5.27
C LYS A 21 -22.69 1.88 -5.13
N SER A 22 -23.00 2.45 -3.97
CA SER A 22 -22.75 3.86 -3.64
C SER A 22 -21.26 4.21 -3.68
N ALA A 23 -20.40 3.32 -3.18
CA ALA A 23 -18.94 3.46 -3.22
C ALA A 23 -18.43 3.46 -4.66
N VAL A 24 -18.88 2.50 -5.46
CA VAL A 24 -18.47 2.36 -6.87
C VAL A 24 -18.85 3.61 -7.66
N ASN A 25 -20.08 4.12 -7.49
CA ASN A 25 -20.54 5.35 -8.15
C ASN A 25 -19.70 6.58 -7.75
N LEU A 26 -19.32 6.68 -6.48
CA LEU A 26 -18.47 7.77 -6.00
C LEU A 26 -17.05 7.69 -6.60
N ILE A 27 -16.46 6.48 -6.66
CA ILE A 27 -15.15 6.25 -7.28
C ILE A 27 -15.18 6.58 -8.79
N GLU A 28 -16.25 6.23 -9.50
CA GLU A 28 -16.42 6.60 -10.92
C GLU A 28 -16.41 8.11 -11.14
N THR A 29 -17.05 8.84 -10.22
CA THR A 29 -17.06 10.30 -10.25
C THR A 29 -15.63 10.83 -10.05
N PHE A 30 -14.91 10.36 -9.02
CA PHE A 30 -13.52 10.78 -8.77
C PHE A 30 -12.53 10.45 -9.88
N LEU A 31 -12.72 9.32 -10.56
CA LEU A 31 -11.82 8.87 -11.62
C LEU A 31 -12.29 9.27 -13.03
N SER A 32 -13.28 10.16 -13.14
CA SER A 32 -13.71 10.70 -14.42
C SER A 32 -12.53 11.37 -15.16
N ILE A 33 -12.39 10.98 -16.43
CA ILE A 33 -11.42 11.54 -17.38
C ILE A 33 -11.71 13.02 -17.59
N GLU A 34 -12.99 13.37 -17.69
CA GLU A 34 -13.47 14.74 -17.86
C GLU A 34 -13.43 15.49 -16.51
N PRO A 35 -12.64 16.57 -16.37
CA PRO A 35 -12.44 17.25 -15.08
C PRO A 35 -13.72 17.82 -14.46
N TYR A 36 -14.61 18.38 -15.29
CA TYR A 36 -15.86 18.99 -14.83
C TYR A 36 -16.87 17.96 -14.31
N LYS A 37 -16.72 16.68 -14.67
CA LYS A 37 -17.54 15.58 -14.14
C LYS A 37 -16.98 15.01 -12.84
N ARG A 38 -15.78 15.40 -12.42
CA ARG A 38 -15.11 14.84 -11.24
C ARG A 38 -15.74 15.24 -9.91
N GLY A 39 -16.60 16.26 -9.93
CA GLY A 39 -17.21 16.82 -8.73
C GLY A 39 -16.20 17.56 -7.85
N THR A 40 -16.65 17.95 -6.67
CA THR A 40 -15.85 18.63 -5.63
C THR A 40 -15.78 17.79 -4.36
N ALA A 41 -14.89 18.15 -3.44
CA ALA A 41 -14.84 17.52 -2.12
C ALA A 41 -16.18 17.67 -1.36
N SER A 42 -16.82 18.84 -1.45
CA SER A 42 -18.11 19.08 -0.81
C SER A 42 -19.20 18.15 -1.34
N SER A 43 -19.36 18.05 -2.67
CA SER A 43 -20.34 17.14 -3.27
C SER A 43 -20.04 15.67 -2.98
N ALA A 44 -18.78 15.32 -2.76
CA ALA A 44 -18.41 13.96 -2.40
C ALA A 44 -18.86 13.58 -0.98
N LEU A 45 -18.73 14.50 -0.03
CA LEU A 45 -19.18 14.30 1.35
C LEU A 45 -20.71 14.16 1.46
N GLU A 46 -21.45 14.72 0.50
CA GLU A 46 -22.91 14.59 0.38
C GLU A 46 -23.36 13.26 -0.26
N SER A 47 -22.42 12.43 -0.75
CA SER A 47 -22.73 11.15 -1.37
C SER A 47 -23.43 10.19 -0.41
N GLU A 48 -24.36 9.39 -0.95
CA GLU A 48 -25.00 8.26 -0.25
C GLU A 48 -23.99 7.34 0.43
N TYR A 49 -22.77 7.23 -0.10
CA TYR A 49 -21.72 6.41 0.50
C TYR A 49 -21.42 6.76 1.96
N PHE A 50 -21.45 8.05 2.33
CA PHE A 50 -21.16 8.50 3.70
C PHE A 50 -22.41 8.56 4.59
N THR A 51 -23.60 8.62 4.00
CA THR A 51 -24.86 8.84 4.72
C THR A 51 -25.71 7.57 4.87
N THR A 52 -25.30 6.46 4.23
CA THR A 52 -25.99 5.15 4.31
C THR A 52 -25.22 4.13 5.14
N LYS A 53 -25.93 3.18 5.73
CA LYS A 53 -25.32 2.07 6.47
C LYS A 53 -24.68 1.05 5.50
N PRO A 54 -23.59 0.37 5.90
CA PRO A 54 -22.86 0.55 7.16
C PRO A 54 -22.02 1.83 7.16
N TYR A 55 -22.04 2.55 8.28
CA TYR A 55 -21.17 3.70 8.47
C TYR A 55 -19.71 3.27 8.65
N ALA A 56 -18.80 4.25 8.60
CA ALA A 56 -17.41 4.03 8.93
C ALA A 56 -17.26 3.37 10.32
N CYS A 57 -16.28 2.48 10.46
CA CYS A 57 -15.98 1.83 11.72
C CYS A 57 -15.60 2.84 12.80
N ASP A 58 -15.94 2.54 14.05
CA ASP A 58 -15.54 3.36 15.19
C ASP A 58 -14.00 3.45 15.26
N PRO A 59 -13.41 4.63 15.45
CA PRO A 59 -11.95 4.78 15.48
C PRO A 59 -11.28 3.95 16.59
N SER A 60 -11.99 3.62 17.67
CA SER A 60 -11.47 2.73 18.74
C SER A 60 -11.36 1.27 18.32
N SER A 61 -12.09 0.85 17.28
CA SER A 61 -12.01 -0.51 16.72
C SER A 61 -10.80 -0.71 15.81
N LEU A 62 -10.13 0.37 15.40
CA LEU A 62 -8.96 0.31 14.55
C LEU A 62 -7.74 -0.23 15.32
N PRO A 63 -6.87 -1.02 14.66
CA PRO A 63 -5.63 -1.48 15.27
C PRO A 63 -4.73 -0.31 15.68
N LYS A 64 -4.18 -0.38 16.89
CA LYS A 64 -3.20 0.61 17.38
C LYS A 64 -1.82 0.25 16.84
N TYR A 65 -1.32 1.07 15.93
CA TYR A 65 0.05 0.98 15.45
C TYR A 65 0.98 1.84 16.31
N PRO A 66 2.23 1.41 16.56
CA PRO A 66 3.22 2.28 17.16
C PRO A 66 3.41 3.54 16.31
N PRO A 67 3.75 4.70 16.91
CA PRO A 67 3.99 5.93 16.15
C PRO A 67 4.98 5.70 15.02
N ASN A 68 4.49 5.75 13.79
CA ASN A 68 5.29 5.56 12.60
C ASN A 68 5.05 6.71 11.63
N LYS A 69 5.56 7.89 11.98
CA LYS A 69 5.58 9.01 11.04
C LYS A 69 6.41 8.58 9.83
N GLU A 70 5.84 8.72 8.64
CA GLU A 70 6.50 8.29 7.40
C GLU A 70 7.88 8.95 7.24
N ILE A 71 8.02 10.20 7.69
CA ILE A 71 9.28 10.95 7.71
C ILE A 71 10.33 10.25 8.59
N ASP A 72 9.95 9.82 9.79
CA ASP A 72 10.85 9.14 10.72
C ASP A 72 11.22 7.74 10.19
N ALA A 73 10.29 7.06 9.52
CA ALA A 73 10.55 5.78 8.85
C ALA A 73 11.56 5.94 7.71
N LYS A 74 11.39 6.96 6.86
CA LYS A 74 12.31 7.31 5.78
C LYS A 74 13.70 7.64 6.30
N PHE A 75 13.80 8.44 7.36
CA PHE A 75 15.08 8.80 7.96
C PHE A 75 15.79 7.58 8.57
N ARG A 76 15.08 6.70 9.30
CA ARG A 76 15.65 5.45 9.83
C ARG A 76 16.17 4.54 8.72
N GLU A 77 15.40 4.38 7.64
CA GLU A 77 15.80 3.57 6.49
C GLU A 77 17.01 4.15 5.77
N GLU A 78 17.06 5.47 5.58
CA GLU A 78 18.22 6.16 5.00
C GLU A 78 19.47 6.00 5.86
N VAL A 79 19.37 6.19 7.17
CA VAL A 79 20.48 5.97 8.12
C VAL A 79 20.94 4.51 8.08
N ARG A 80 20.02 3.55 7.99
CA ARG A 80 20.34 2.12 7.86
C ARG A 80 21.11 1.85 6.57
N ARG A 81 20.67 2.40 5.43
CA ARG A 81 21.38 2.27 4.13
C ARG A 81 22.80 2.83 4.21
N ARG A 82 22.99 3.99 4.82
CA ARG A 82 24.32 4.60 5.04
C ARG A 82 25.22 3.76 5.95
N LYS A 83 24.65 3.13 6.98
CA LYS A 83 25.40 2.22 7.87
C LYS A 83 25.84 0.94 7.14
N VAL A 84 24.97 0.36 6.30
CA VAL A 84 25.31 -0.83 5.51
C VAL A 84 26.43 -0.55 4.51
N SER A 85 26.41 0.60 3.83
CA SER A 85 27.49 0.98 2.91
C SER A 85 28.83 1.26 3.61
N ALA A 86 28.79 1.83 4.82
CA ALA A 86 29.99 2.06 5.64
C ALA A 86 30.60 0.77 6.22
N VAL A 87 29.79 -0.25 6.52
CA VAL A 87 30.26 -1.56 6.99
C VAL A 87 30.90 -2.36 5.84
N SER A 88 30.37 -2.25 4.62
CA SER A 88 30.97 -2.90 3.43
C SER A 88 32.40 -2.42 3.13
N MET A 89 32.70 -1.14 3.42
CA MET A 89 34.03 -0.54 3.20
C MET A 89 35.10 -0.94 4.24
N LYS A 90 34.73 -1.62 5.33
CA LYS A 90 35.66 -1.94 6.45
C LYS A 90 36.06 -3.41 6.57
N ASN A 91 35.77 -4.26 5.56
CA ASN A 91 36.12 -5.68 5.64
C ASN A 91 37.29 -6.04 4.71
N PRO A 92 38.56 -6.02 5.18
CA PRO A 92 39.65 -6.61 4.43
C PRO A 92 39.44 -8.13 4.37
N ARG A 93 39.28 -8.65 3.14
CA ARG A 93 39.38 -10.03 2.67
C ARG A 93 39.41 -11.13 3.75
N ARG A 94 38.27 -11.80 3.97
CA ARG A 94 38.25 -13.12 4.62
C ARG A 94 38.79 -14.16 3.63
N VAL A 95 39.95 -14.74 3.96
CA VAL A 95 40.53 -15.90 3.27
C VAL A 95 39.57 -17.09 3.43
N HIS A 96 39.33 -17.77 2.31
CA HIS A 96 38.55 -19.00 2.19
C HIS A 96 39.06 -20.09 3.14
N LYS A 97 38.16 -20.73 3.90
CA LYS A 97 38.37 -22.10 4.36
C LYS A 97 37.04 -22.84 4.32
N THR A 98 36.87 -23.67 3.30
CA THR A 98 35.83 -24.66 3.14
C THR A 98 36.14 -25.87 4.03
N HIS A 99 35.16 -26.36 4.78
CA HIS A 99 35.01 -27.79 5.10
C HIS A 99 33.62 -28.08 5.73
N LEU A 100 32.74 -28.74 4.95
CA LEU A 100 31.77 -29.83 5.25
C LEU A 100 31.10 -29.87 6.65
N ASP A 101 29.80 -30.11 6.86
CA ASP A 101 28.71 -30.66 6.02
C ASP A 101 27.33 -30.46 6.71
N PRO A 102 26.18 -30.87 6.12
CA PRO A 102 24.84 -30.30 6.33
C PRO A 102 24.01 -31.03 7.40
N THR A 103 22.82 -30.49 7.66
CA THR A 103 21.67 -31.03 8.45
C THR A 103 21.61 -30.69 9.93
N SER A 104 20.83 -29.65 10.24
CA SER A 104 19.84 -29.60 11.33
C SER A 104 19.21 -28.19 11.35
N PHE A 105 18.03 -28.05 11.95
CA PHE A 105 17.24 -26.81 12.11
C PHE A 105 16.18 -26.48 11.05
N TRP A 106 15.35 -27.48 10.72
CA TRP A 106 13.91 -27.23 10.61
C TRP A 106 13.18 -28.41 11.23
N HIS A 107 12.95 -28.39 12.54
CA HIS A 107 11.86 -29.13 13.18
C HIS A 107 11.52 -28.44 14.52
N SER A 108 10.21 -28.32 14.76
CA SER A 108 9.54 -28.06 16.04
C SER A 108 9.56 -26.61 16.57
N ASN A 109 8.43 -25.99 16.94
CA ASN A 109 7.18 -26.55 17.49
C ASN A 109 5.94 -25.70 17.17
N SER A 110 4.86 -26.40 16.79
CA SER A 110 3.50 -26.12 17.27
C SER A 110 3.37 -26.53 18.73
N VAL A 111 2.67 -25.73 19.53
CA VAL A 111 1.42 -26.08 20.24
C VAL A 111 0.55 -24.84 20.26
#